data_AF-A0A150R0T6-F1
#
_entry.id   AF-A0A150R0T6-F1
#
_cell.length_a   1.000
_cell.length_b   1.000
_cell.length_c   1.000
_cell.angle_alpha   90.00
_cell.angle_beta   90.00
_cell.angle_gamma   90.00
#
_symmetry.space_group_name_H-M   'P 1'
#
loop_
_entity.id
_entity.type
_entity.pdbx_description
1 polymer ?
#
loop_
_entity_poly.entity_id
_entity_poly.type
_entity_poly.pdbx_seq_one_letter_code
_entity_poly.pdbx_strand_id
1 'polypeptide(L)'
;MSAEALLLRAQSRLAQGKSAEASAAYRDLLAQHPSSPEARAALVSLGQLALHQGKTAAALGHFERYLAGGGGSLAAEARVGRIQCLRRLGRTADERAAIADFLARHGASVHAPRLRARLSELGGG
;
A
#
# COMPACT_ATOMS: atom_id res chain seq x y z
N MET A 1 -3.67 1.25 25.26
CA MET A 1 -3.84 -0.02 24.54
C MET A 1 -2.53 -0.37 23.86
N SER A 2 -2.16 -1.66 23.79
CA SER A 2 -0.96 -2.09 23.06
C SER A 2 -1.12 -1.90 21.55
N ALA A 3 0.00 -1.87 20.82
CA ALA A 3 0.01 -1.79 19.36
C ALA A 3 -0.78 -2.95 18.72
N GLU A 4 -0.61 -4.15 19.25
CA GLU A 4 -1.35 -5.35 18.84
C GLU A 4 -2.85 -5.23 19.08
N ALA A 5 -3.29 -4.75 20.26
CA ALA A 5 -4.71 -4.58 20.55
C ALA A 5 -5.39 -3.57 19.60
N LEU A 6 -4.70 -2.50 19.25
CA LEU A 6 -5.17 -1.52 18.27
C LEU A 6 -5.26 -2.13 16.86
N LEU A 7 -4.27 -2.94 16.47
CA LEU A 7 -4.26 -3.65 15.19
C LEU A 7 -5.42 -4.63 15.08
N LEU A 8 -5.62 -5.48 16.10
CA LEU A 8 -6.71 -6.46 16.15
C LEU A 8 -8.09 -5.77 16.10
N ARG A 9 -8.25 -4.65 16.82
CA ARG A 9 -9.48 -3.86 16.76
C ARG A 9 -9.73 -3.33 15.34
N ALA A 10 -8.71 -2.81 14.67
CA ALA A 10 -8.83 -2.30 13.31
C ALA A 10 -9.23 -3.42 12.33
N GLN A 11 -8.57 -4.58 12.41
CA GLN A 11 -8.88 -5.75 11.59
C GLN A 11 -10.30 -6.28 11.84
N SER A 12 -10.72 -6.37 13.10
CA SER A 12 -12.09 -6.77 13.46
C SER A 12 -13.14 -5.83 12.87
N ARG A 13 -12.87 -4.51 12.89
CA ARG A 13 -13.76 -3.52 12.26
C ARG A 13 -13.80 -3.67 10.74
N LEU A 14 -12.68 -3.98 10.10
CA LEU A 14 -12.67 -4.30 8.67
C LEU A 14 -13.50 -5.53 8.34
N ALA A 15 -13.36 -6.61 9.12
CA ALA A 15 -14.15 -7.83 8.92
C ALA A 15 -15.66 -7.58 9.05
N GLN A 16 -16.06 -6.59 9.85
CA GLN A 16 -17.45 -6.14 10.00
C GLN A 16 -17.91 -5.14 8.91
N GLY A 17 -17.08 -4.86 7.90
CA GLY A 17 -17.36 -3.85 6.87
C GLY A 17 -17.24 -2.39 7.34
N LYS A 18 -16.87 -2.17 8.61
CA LYS A 18 -16.75 -0.84 9.24
C LYS A 18 -15.43 -0.17 8.89
N SER A 19 -15.25 0.12 7.60
CA SER A 19 -14.00 0.65 7.02
C SER A 19 -13.55 1.98 7.61
N ALA A 20 -14.50 2.84 8.00
CA ALA A 20 -14.20 4.13 8.63
C ALA A 20 -13.64 3.94 10.06
N GLU A 21 -14.27 3.08 10.87
CA GLU A 21 -13.82 2.76 12.23
C GLU A 21 -12.46 2.06 12.23
N ALA A 22 -12.23 1.15 11.27
CA ALA A 22 -10.93 0.52 11.09
C ALA A 22 -9.84 1.54 10.76
N SER A 23 -10.14 2.46 9.84
CA SER A 23 -9.21 3.53 9.46
C SER A 23 -8.89 4.46 10.65
N ALA A 24 -9.86 4.72 11.53
CA ALA A 24 -9.61 5.44 12.78
C ALA A 24 -8.65 4.66 13.69
N ALA A 25 -8.92 3.37 13.93
CA ALA A 25 -8.05 2.53 14.77
C ALA A 25 -6.62 2.39 14.23
N TYR A 26 -6.43 2.29 12.90
CA TYR A 26 -5.10 2.30 12.30
C TYR A 26 -4.37 3.63 12.44
N ARG A 27 -5.09 4.77 12.37
CA ARG A 27 -4.49 6.09 12.62
C ARG A 27 -4.09 6.25 14.09
N ASP A 28 -4.91 5.76 15.01
CA ASP A 28 -4.59 5.76 16.44
C ASP A 28 -3.35 4.92 16.73
N LEU A 29 -3.21 3.78 16.05
CA LEU A 29 -2.01 2.93 16.11
C LEU A 29 -0.76 3.66 15.63
N LEU A 30 -0.85 4.36 14.48
CA LEU A 30 0.25 5.15 13.95
C LEU A 30 0.63 6.34 14.84
N ALA A 31 -0.33 6.91 15.58
CA ALA A 31 -0.09 8.03 16.48
C ALA A 31 0.52 7.58 17.81
N GLN A 32 0.03 6.49 18.39
CA GLN A 32 0.45 6.00 19.70
C GLN A 32 1.73 5.15 19.63
N HIS A 33 1.91 4.38 18.55
CA HIS A 33 3.00 3.41 18.42
C HIS A 33 3.74 3.55 17.07
N PRO A 34 4.23 4.75 16.69
CA PRO A 34 4.72 5.03 15.33
C PRO A 34 5.88 4.15 14.86
N SER A 35 6.67 3.60 15.78
CA SER A 35 7.84 2.77 15.48
C SER A 35 7.55 1.26 15.52
N SER A 36 6.33 0.85 15.87
CA SER A 36 6.00 -0.57 16.03
C SER A 36 5.83 -1.28 14.68
N PRO A 37 6.10 -2.59 14.60
CA PRO A 37 5.83 -3.38 13.40
C PRO A 37 4.36 -3.32 12.96
N GLU A 38 3.43 -3.29 13.92
CA GLU A 38 1.98 -3.20 13.68
C GLU A 38 1.62 -1.85 13.06
N ALA A 39 2.20 -0.75 13.53
CA ALA A 39 2.01 0.56 12.95
C ALA A 39 2.55 0.63 11.51
N ARG A 40 3.66 -0.04 11.22
CA ARG A 40 4.12 -0.22 9.84
C ARG A 40 3.11 -1.01 9.01
N ALA A 41 2.64 -2.16 9.49
CA ALA A 41 1.63 -2.95 8.77
C ALA A 41 0.33 -2.17 8.51
N ALA A 42 -0.09 -1.33 9.47
CA ALA A 42 -1.26 -0.46 9.36
C ALA A 42 -1.20 0.50 8.17
N LEU A 43 -0.01 0.95 7.73
CA LEU A 43 0.14 1.80 6.55
C LEU A 43 -0.35 1.09 5.28
N VAL A 44 -0.04 -0.19 5.11
CA VAL A 44 -0.48 -0.95 3.93
C VAL A 44 -1.99 -1.11 3.94
N SER A 45 -2.57 -1.45 5.11
CA SER A 45 -4.03 -1.54 5.26
C SER A 45 -4.74 -0.21 4.99
N LEU A 46 -4.22 0.90 5.52
CA LEU A 46 -4.74 2.25 5.25
C LEU A 46 -4.65 2.61 3.76
N GLY A 47 -3.54 2.27 3.11
CA GLY A 47 -3.35 2.46 1.67
C GLY A 47 -4.40 1.71 0.85
N GLN A 48 -4.64 0.44 1.20
CA GLN A 48 -5.69 -0.36 0.56
C GLN A 48 -7.08 0.24 0.79
N LEU A 49 -7.43 0.61 2.02
CA LEU A 49 -8.74 1.21 2.32
C LEU A 49 -8.94 2.53 1.57
N ALA A 50 -7.92 3.37 1.49
CA ALA A 50 -7.96 4.61 0.74
C ALA A 50 -8.16 4.36 -0.76
N LEU A 51 -7.51 3.33 -1.34
CA LEU A 51 -7.75 2.92 -2.73
C LEU A 51 -9.19 2.48 -2.99
N HIS A 52 -9.78 1.70 -2.09
CA HIS A 52 -11.18 1.27 -2.20
C HIS A 52 -12.16 2.45 -2.10
N GLN A 53 -11.80 3.47 -1.30
CA GLN A 53 -12.57 4.72 -1.18
C GLN A 53 -12.32 5.72 -2.31
N GLY A 54 -11.52 5.38 -3.33
CA GLY A 54 -11.14 6.29 -4.42
C GLY A 54 -10.16 7.41 -4.02
N LYS A 55 -9.69 7.43 -2.77
CA LYS A 55 -8.72 8.39 -2.23
C LYS A 55 -7.29 8.02 -2.65
N THR A 56 -7.06 8.00 -3.95
CA THR A 56 -5.84 7.47 -4.57
C THR A 56 -4.57 8.20 -4.11
N ALA A 57 -4.60 9.52 -3.96
CA ALA A 57 -3.45 10.29 -3.49
C ALA A 57 -3.08 9.96 -2.02
N ALA A 58 -4.07 9.82 -1.15
CA ALA A 58 -3.85 9.41 0.23
C ALA A 58 -3.29 7.98 0.31
N ALA A 59 -3.83 7.08 -0.52
CA ALA A 59 -3.34 5.72 -0.62
C ALA A 59 -1.86 5.66 -1.02
N LEU A 60 -1.47 6.45 -2.03
CA LEU A 60 -0.09 6.56 -2.47
C LEU A 60 0.84 6.94 -1.31
N GLY A 61 0.48 7.99 -0.56
CA GLY A 61 1.27 8.44 0.60
C GLY A 61 1.44 7.37 1.68
N HIS A 62 0.40 6.56 1.94
CA HIS A 62 0.50 5.44 2.88
C HIS A 62 1.47 4.36 2.41
N PHE A 63 1.39 3.94 1.15
CA PHE A 63 2.31 2.94 0.58
C PHE A 63 3.76 3.45 0.54
N GLU A 64 3.98 4.71 0.16
CA GLU A 64 5.32 5.31 0.12
C GLU A 64 5.93 5.42 1.52
N ARG A 65 5.15 5.81 2.53
CA ARG A 65 5.62 5.82 3.92
C ARG A 65 6.02 4.43 4.42
N TYR A 66 5.29 3.40 4.02
CA TYR A 66 5.65 2.01 4.36
C TYR A 66 6.97 1.59 3.69
N LEU A 67 7.12 1.89 2.40
CA LEU A 67 8.32 1.52 1.63
C LEU A 67 9.57 2.30 2.07
N ALA A 68 9.41 3.55 2.52
CA ALA A 68 10.50 4.35 3.10
C ALA A 68 11.07 3.72 4.38
N GLY A 69 10.31 2.90 5.10
CA GLY A 69 10.75 2.20 6.32
C GLY A 69 11.62 0.96 6.07
N GLY A 70 12.12 0.75 4.84
CA GLY A 70 12.95 -0.39 4.44
C GLY A 70 12.17 -1.55 3.82
N GLY A 71 10.84 -1.53 3.92
CA GLY A 71 9.96 -2.60 3.43
C GLY A 71 10.07 -3.88 4.25
N GLY A 72 8.96 -4.34 4.81
CA GLY A 72 8.84 -5.63 5.51
C GLY A 72 8.15 -6.70 4.65
N SER A 73 7.48 -7.65 5.30
CA SER A 73 6.72 -8.72 4.65
C SER A 73 5.73 -8.22 3.60
N LEU A 74 5.11 -7.04 3.81
CA LEU A 74 4.13 -6.45 2.90
C LEU A 74 4.72 -5.57 1.78
N ALA A 75 6.03 -5.66 1.52
CA ALA A 75 6.71 -4.78 0.58
C ALA A 75 6.38 -5.07 -0.89
N ALA A 76 5.94 -6.28 -1.22
CA ALA A 76 5.43 -6.56 -2.56
C ALA A 76 4.06 -5.90 -2.75
N GLU A 77 3.14 -6.09 -1.79
CA GLU A 77 1.79 -5.54 -1.79
C GLU A 77 1.80 -4.02 -1.81
N ALA A 78 2.65 -3.38 -1.00
CA ALA A 78 2.77 -1.93 -0.97
C ALA A 78 3.28 -1.36 -2.31
N ARG A 79 4.24 -2.02 -2.98
CA ARG A 79 4.71 -1.60 -4.30
C ARG A 79 3.63 -1.76 -5.36
N VAL A 80 2.89 -2.87 -5.34
CA VAL A 80 1.75 -3.08 -6.25
C VAL A 80 0.68 -2.01 -6.02
N GLY A 81 0.36 -1.71 -4.75
CA GLY A 81 -0.55 -0.62 -4.37
C GLY A 81 -0.08 0.74 -4.89
N ARG A 82 1.23 1.05 -4.74
CA ARG A 82 1.86 2.26 -5.28
C ARG A 82 1.70 2.35 -6.80
N ILE A 83 2.00 1.29 -7.54
CA ILE A 83 1.83 1.24 -9.01
C ILE A 83 0.37 1.51 -9.40
N GLN A 84 -0.59 0.87 -8.72
CA GLN A 84 -2.02 1.10 -8.96
C GLN A 84 -2.42 2.55 -8.69
N CYS A 85 -1.88 3.16 -7.64
CA CYS A 85 -2.13 4.57 -7.33
C CYS A 85 -1.59 5.49 -8.43
N LEU A 86 -0.34 5.29 -8.84
CA LEU A 86 0.31 6.10 -9.89
C LEU A 86 -0.46 6.01 -11.20
N ARG A 87 -0.90 4.81 -11.58
CA ARG A 87 -1.76 4.59 -12.74
C ARG A 87 -3.08 5.37 -12.65
N ARG A 88 -3.79 5.27 -11.52
CA ARG A 88 -5.07 5.98 -11.31
C ARG A 88 -4.91 7.50 -11.28
N LEU A 89 -3.75 7.99 -10.87
CA LEU A 89 -3.41 9.42 -10.88
C LEU A 89 -2.91 9.91 -12.25
N GLY A 90 -2.79 9.03 -13.26
CA GLY A 90 -2.25 9.39 -14.58
C GLY A 90 -0.76 9.73 -14.56
N ARG A 91 -0.03 9.38 -13.50
CA ARG A 91 1.42 9.63 -13.36
C ARG A 91 2.22 8.57 -14.11
N THR A 92 2.13 8.57 -15.43
CA THR A 92 2.65 7.52 -16.31
C THR A 92 4.17 7.29 -16.18
N ALA A 93 4.95 8.37 -16.08
CA ALA A 93 6.40 8.27 -15.92
C ALA A 93 6.77 7.57 -14.60
N ASP A 94 6.09 7.94 -13.51
CA ASP A 94 6.29 7.34 -12.20
C ASP A 94 5.75 5.90 -12.15
N GLU A 95 4.61 5.62 -12.80
CA GLU A 95 4.06 4.27 -12.96
C GLU A 95 5.11 3.37 -13.62
N ARG A 96 5.70 3.83 -14.74
CA ARG A 96 6.74 3.10 -15.47
C ARG A 96 7.94 2.79 -14.57
N ALA A 97 8.46 3.79 -13.87
CA ALA A 97 9.60 3.62 -12.97
C ALA A 97 9.27 2.66 -11.81
N ALA A 98 8.08 2.77 -11.23
CA ALA A 98 7.64 1.88 -10.14
C ALA A 98 7.46 0.43 -10.60
N ILE A 99 6.97 0.22 -11.83
CA ILE A 99 6.87 -1.11 -12.44
C ILE A 99 8.25 -1.73 -12.64
N ALA A 100 9.21 -0.95 -13.17
CA ALA A 100 10.57 -1.43 -13.38
C ALA A 100 11.24 -1.82 -12.05
N ASP A 101 11.13 -0.99 -11.00
CA ASP A 101 11.65 -1.33 -9.65
C ASP A 101 10.99 -2.60 -9.09
N PHE A 102 9.67 -2.75 -9.26
CA PHE A 102 8.98 -3.95 -8.81
C PHE A 102 9.49 -5.20 -9.53
N LEU A 103 9.61 -5.18 -10.85
CA LEU A 103 10.06 -6.33 -11.62
C LEU A 103 11.52 -6.70 -11.35
N ALA A 104 12.38 -5.72 -11.07
CA ALA A 104 13.77 -5.96 -10.67
C ALA A 104 13.88 -6.70 -9.32
N ARG A 105 12.97 -6.43 -8.38
CA ARG A 105 12.98 -7.03 -7.04
C ARG A 105 12.11 -8.29 -6.91
N HIS A 106 11.01 -8.33 -7.65
CA HIS A 106 9.93 -9.31 -7.54
C HIS A 106 9.61 -9.96 -8.89
N GLY A 107 10.65 -10.29 -9.67
CA GLY A 107 10.54 -10.79 -11.03
C GLY A 107 9.79 -12.13 -11.18
N ALA A 108 9.65 -12.89 -10.08
CA ALA A 108 8.90 -14.15 -9.99
C ALA A 108 7.52 -14.02 -9.31
N SER A 109 7.08 -12.81 -8.97
CA SER A 109 5.76 -12.59 -8.36
C SER A 109 4.63 -12.88 -9.35
N VAL A 110 3.46 -13.27 -8.83
CA VAL A 110 2.21 -13.42 -9.61
C VAL A 110 1.83 -12.15 -10.37
N HIS A 111 2.28 -10.98 -9.91
CA HIS A 111 2.02 -9.70 -10.57
C HIS A 111 2.98 -9.43 -11.75
N ALA A 112 4.12 -10.13 -11.84
CA ALA A 112 5.18 -9.81 -12.79
C ALA A 112 4.74 -9.89 -14.27
N PRO A 113 3.99 -10.90 -14.74
CA PRO A 113 3.55 -10.96 -16.14
C PRO A 113 2.69 -9.76 -16.55
N ARG A 114 1.70 -9.41 -15.71
CA ARG A 114 0.81 -8.26 -15.94
C ARG A 114 1.58 -6.94 -15.94
N LEU A 115 2.53 -6.79 -15.03
CA LEU A 115 3.33 -5.57 -14.92
C LEU A 115 4.33 -5.43 -16.08
N ARG A 116 4.90 -6.54 -16.59
CA ARG A 116 5.72 -6.53 -17.82
C ARG A 116 4.92 -6.05 -19.03
N ALA A 117 3.71 -6.60 -19.23
CA ALA A 117 2.83 -6.16 -20.31
C ALA A 117 2.54 -4.66 -20.23
N ARG A 118 2.20 -4.17 -19.03
CA ARG A 118 1.99 -2.75 -18.78
C ARG A 118 3.23 -1.91 -19.06
N LEU A 119 4.43 -2.37 -18.68
CA LEU A 119 5.67 -1.65 -18.93
C LEU A 119 5.92 -1.44 -20.42
N SER A 120 5.66 -2.47 -21.23
CA SER A 120 5.78 -2.40 -22.69
C SER A 120 4.78 -1.43 -23.31
N GLU A 121 3.51 -1.45 -22.88
CA GLU A 121 2.49 -0.48 -23.31
C GLU A 121 2.92 0.97 -23.04
N LEU A 122 3.51 1.21 -21.87
CA LEU A 122 3.93 2.54 -21.50
C LEU A 122 5.12 3.01 -22.34
N GLY A 123 6.02 2.12 -22.78
CA GLY A 123 7.25 2.46 -23.50
C GLY A 123 7.14 2.55 -25.02
N GLY A 124 6.06 2.06 -25.62
CA GLY A 124 5.86 2.01 -27.07
C GLY A 124 5.08 3.17 -27.69
N GLY A 125 5.13 4.36 -27.08
CA GLY A 125 4.45 5.57 -27.55
C GLY A 125 5.41 6.64 -28.05
#